data_AF-A0A9E0F9M7-F1
#
_entry.id   AF-A0A9E0F9M7-F1
#
_cell.length_a   1.000
_cell.length_b   1.000
_cell.length_c   1.000
_cell.angle_alpha   90.00
_cell.angle_beta   90.00
_cell.angle_gamma   90.00
#
_symmetry.space_group_name_H-M   'P 1'
#
loop_
_entity.id
_entity.type
_entity.pdbx_description
1 polymer ?
#
loop_
_entity_poly.entity_id
_entity_poly.type
_entity_poly.pdbx_seq_one_letter_code
_entity_poly.pdbx_strand_id
1 'polypeptide(L)'
;MEKIFIPLFLAIVFLSCGGKEEKKTDGFALANEVCDCKMKTKGMKYTDPERMKIWKECLDLQGANWKKLEYDKSETIAFNDRVKECLLQLSVGK
;
A
#
# COMPACT_ATOMS: atom_id res chain seq x y z
N MET A 1 16.05 33.36 -56.20
CA MET A 1 17.10 32.66 -55.41
C MET A 1 16.45 32.17 -54.15
N GLU A 2 15.99 30.92 -54.21
CA GLU A 2 15.48 30.18 -53.07
C GLU A 2 16.63 29.81 -52.14
N LYS A 3 16.37 29.80 -50.83
CA LYS A 3 16.99 28.94 -49.81
C LYS A 3 16.37 29.29 -48.46
N ILE A 4 15.22 28.68 -48.17
CA ILE A 4 14.67 28.60 -46.82
C ILE A 4 15.44 27.47 -46.12
N PHE A 5 16.35 27.84 -45.22
CA PHE A 5 17.10 26.92 -44.38
C PHE A 5 16.21 26.55 -43.18
N ILE A 6 15.48 25.44 -43.29
CA ILE A 6 14.75 24.84 -42.17
C ILE A 6 15.68 23.83 -41.49
N PRO A 7 16.16 24.06 -40.26
CA PRO A 7 16.81 23.00 -39.49
C PRO A 7 15.76 22.00 -39.02
N LEU A 8 15.60 20.96 -39.83
CA LEU A 8 15.12 19.66 -39.43
C LEU A 8 16.12 19.09 -38.41
N PHE A 9 15.75 18.90 -37.14
CA PHE A 9 16.18 17.73 -36.35
C PHE A 9 15.37 17.61 -35.06
N LEU A 10 14.40 16.68 -35.12
CA LEU A 10 13.85 15.87 -34.04
C LEU A 10 13.36 16.59 -32.78
N ALA A 11 12.11 17.07 -32.85
CA ALA A 11 11.24 16.97 -31.70
C ALA A 11 11.10 15.49 -31.34
N ILE A 12 11.80 15.05 -30.29
CA ILE A 12 11.54 13.78 -29.61
C ILE A 12 10.13 13.93 -29.03
N VAL A 13 9.15 13.48 -29.81
CA VAL A 13 7.79 13.27 -29.35
C VAL A 13 7.92 12.25 -28.22
N PHE A 14 7.78 12.75 -27.00
CA PHE A 14 7.46 11.95 -25.83
C PHE A 14 6.31 11.03 -26.22
N LEU A 15 6.62 9.76 -26.50
CA LEU A 15 5.66 8.66 -26.48
C LEU A 15 5.20 8.53 -25.03
N SER A 16 4.28 9.42 -24.69
CA SER A 16 3.43 9.32 -23.54
C SER A 16 2.62 8.03 -23.66
N CYS A 17 2.68 7.25 -22.59
CA CYS A 17 1.50 6.62 -22.01
C CYS A 17 0.71 5.69 -22.95
N GLY A 18 1.28 4.53 -23.24
CA GLY A 18 0.59 3.44 -23.92
C GLY A 18 0.92 2.11 -23.26
N GLY A 19 0.44 1.88 -22.05
CA GLY A 19 0.69 0.60 -21.39
C GLY A 19 -0.15 0.46 -20.15
N LYS A 20 -1.42 0.07 -20.35
CA LYS A 20 -2.38 -0.49 -19.38
C LYS A 20 -2.37 0.20 -18.01
N GLU A 21 -3.48 0.82 -17.62
CA GLU A 21 -3.74 1.02 -16.18
C GLU A 21 -3.69 -0.36 -15.51
N GLU A 22 -2.50 -0.75 -15.03
CA GLU A 22 -2.36 -1.84 -14.09
C GLU A 22 -3.21 -1.42 -12.91
N LYS A 23 -4.18 -2.26 -12.57
CA LYS A 23 -5.11 -2.03 -11.46
C LYS A 23 -4.24 -1.79 -10.21
N LYS A 24 -4.03 -0.52 -9.88
CA LYS A 24 -3.07 -0.12 -8.85
C LYS A 24 -3.50 -0.79 -7.55
N THR A 25 -2.59 -1.54 -6.95
CA THR A 25 -2.86 -2.16 -5.64
C THR A 25 -3.00 -1.04 -4.62
N ASP A 26 -4.20 -0.87 -4.05
CA ASP A 26 -4.51 0.15 -3.06
C ASP A 26 -3.95 -0.24 -1.68
N GLY A 27 -2.91 0.47 -1.25
CA GLY A 27 -2.26 0.24 0.03
C GLY A 27 -3.14 0.58 1.22
N PHE A 28 -4.04 1.56 1.10
CA PHE A 28 -4.99 1.90 2.16
C PHE A 28 -6.02 0.79 2.35
N ALA A 29 -6.56 0.24 1.26
CA ALA A 29 -7.49 -0.89 1.31
C ALA A 29 -6.84 -2.13 1.95
N LEU A 30 -5.62 -2.48 1.53
CA LEU A 30 -4.87 -3.60 2.10
C LEU A 30 -4.54 -3.40 3.59
N ALA A 31 -4.33 -2.17 4.04
CA ALA A 31 -4.12 -1.86 5.45
C ALA A 31 -5.40 -2.02 6.28
N ASN A 32 -6.58 -1.71 5.72
CA ASN A 32 -7.85 -1.95 6.40
C ASN A 32 -8.11 -3.45 6.62
N GLU A 33 -7.73 -4.33 5.69
CA GLU A 33 -7.81 -5.78 5.90
C GLU A 33 -6.98 -6.24 7.12
N VAL A 34 -5.76 -5.70 7.27
CA VAL A 34 -4.89 -5.96 8.43
C VAL A 34 -5.55 -5.46 9.71
N CYS A 35 -6.19 -4.30 9.65
CA CYS A 35 -6.88 -3.70 10.78
C CYS A 35 -8.09 -4.50 11.23
N ASP A 36 -8.95 -4.88 10.30
CA ASP A 36 -10.11 -5.71 10.59
C ASP A 36 -9.69 -7.05 11.20
N CYS A 37 -8.56 -7.61 10.74
CA CYS A 37 -7.95 -8.77 11.37
C CYS A 37 -7.55 -8.47 12.83
N LYS A 38 -6.75 -7.42 13.08
CA LYS A 38 -6.26 -7.10 14.43
C LYS A 38 -7.40 -6.72 15.38
N MET A 39 -8.48 -6.13 14.89
CA MET A 39 -9.67 -5.79 15.67
C MET A 39 -10.37 -7.01 16.26
N LYS A 40 -10.20 -8.21 15.69
CA LYS A 40 -10.67 -9.47 16.31
C LYS A 40 -10.03 -9.74 17.66
N THR A 41 -8.86 -9.16 17.93
CA THR A 41 -8.16 -9.29 19.22
C THR A 41 -8.61 -8.29 20.27
N LYS A 42 -9.49 -7.34 19.91
CA LYS A 42 -9.96 -6.30 20.83
C LYS A 42 -10.77 -6.91 21.96
N GLY A 43 -10.46 -6.52 23.20
CA GLY A 43 -11.10 -7.07 24.40
C GLY A 43 -10.49 -8.38 24.90
N MET A 44 -9.59 -9.02 24.15
CA MET A 44 -8.91 -10.23 24.60
C MET A 44 -7.69 -9.90 25.48
N LYS A 45 -7.45 -10.71 26.52
CA LYS A 45 -6.26 -10.58 27.38
C LYS A 45 -4.99 -10.85 26.59
N TYR A 46 -3.89 -10.19 26.95
CA TYR A 46 -2.61 -10.35 26.25
C TYR A 46 -2.05 -11.77 26.36
N THR A 47 -2.33 -12.46 27.47
CA THR A 47 -1.90 -13.82 27.73
C THR A 47 -2.83 -14.89 27.13
N ASP A 48 -3.90 -14.47 26.45
CA ASP A 48 -4.86 -15.39 25.84
C ASP A 48 -4.20 -16.10 24.63
N PRO A 49 -4.09 -17.44 24.62
CA PRO A 49 -3.52 -18.18 23.51
C PRO A 49 -4.24 -17.95 22.18
N GLU A 50 -5.56 -17.77 22.20
CA GLU A 50 -6.35 -17.50 21.01
C GLU A 50 -6.01 -16.11 20.46
N ARG A 51 -5.85 -15.12 21.34
CA ARG A 51 -5.39 -13.79 20.94
C ARG A 51 -4.03 -13.84 20.27
N MET A 52 -3.07 -14.59 20.85
CA MET A 52 -1.74 -14.74 20.28
C MET A 52 -1.79 -15.39 18.88
N LYS A 53 -2.65 -16.39 18.70
CA LYS A 53 -2.87 -17.04 17.41
C LYS A 53 -3.43 -16.06 16.37
N ILE A 54 -4.52 -15.37 16.68
CA ILE A 54 -5.13 -14.38 15.78
C ILE A 54 -4.12 -13.28 15.45
N TRP A 55 -3.37 -12.79 16.44
CA TRP A 55 -2.36 -11.76 16.22
C TRP A 55 -1.28 -12.21 15.25
N LYS A 56 -0.81 -13.45 15.36
CA LYS A 56 0.14 -14.05 14.41
C LYS A 56 -0.43 -14.09 12.99
N GLU A 57 -1.67 -14.56 12.83
CA GLU A 57 -2.35 -14.58 11.53
C GLU A 57 -2.44 -13.18 10.90
N CYS A 58 -2.73 -12.16 11.71
CA CYS A 58 -2.79 -10.78 11.22
C CYS A 58 -1.41 -10.20 10.85
N LEU A 59 -0.33 -10.63 11.51
CA LEU A 59 1.04 -10.25 11.13
C LEU A 59 1.45 -10.90 9.81
N ASP A 60 1.07 -12.17 9.60
CA ASP A 60 1.32 -12.87 8.34
C ASP A 60 0.56 -12.20 7.18
N LEU A 61 -0.72 -11.81 7.41
CA LEU A 61 -1.51 -11.01 6.47
C LEU A 61 -0.86 -9.65 6.17
N GLN A 62 -0.36 -8.96 7.21
CA GLN A 62 0.31 -7.67 7.03
C GLN A 62 1.55 -7.81 6.15
N GLY A 63 2.39 -8.83 6.36
CA GLY A 63 3.56 -9.09 5.54
C GLY A 63 3.20 -9.42 4.09
N ALA A 64 2.18 -10.27 3.88
CA ALA A 64 1.70 -10.63 2.55
C ALA A 64 1.13 -9.42 1.79
N ASN A 65 0.39 -8.54 2.48
CA ASN A 65 -0.17 -7.33 1.89
C ASN A 65 0.90 -6.28 1.61
N TRP A 66 1.87 -6.09 2.51
CA TRP A 66 3.00 -5.18 2.28
C TRP A 66 3.83 -5.60 1.06
N LYS A 67 4.07 -6.91 0.87
CA LYS A 67 4.81 -7.43 -0.28
C LYS A 67 4.16 -7.08 -1.62
N LYS A 68 2.83 -6.95 -1.69
CA LYS A 68 2.12 -6.51 -2.90
C LYS A 68 2.43 -5.05 -3.28
N LEU A 69 2.96 -4.28 -2.35
CA LEU A 69 3.21 -2.84 -2.47
C LEU A 69 4.70 -2.50 -2.49
N GLU A 70 5.60 -3.47 -2.33
CA GLU A 70 7.02 -3.24 -2.00
C GLU A 70 7.78 -2.38 -3.04
N TYR A 71 7.26 -2.31 -4.28
CA TYR A 71 7.79 -1.50 -5.36
C TYR A 71 7.03 -0.19 -5.61
N ASP A 72 5.89 0.03 -4.93
CA ASP A 72 5.13 1.29 -4.95
C ASP A 72 5.31 2.03 -3.62
N LYS A 73 6.22 3.02 -3.63
CA LYS A 73 6.53 3.84 -2.46
C LYS A 73 5.31 4.59 -1.92
N SER A 74 4.43 5.07 -2.82
CA SER A 74 3.25 5.84 -2.41
C SER A 74 2.25 4.98 -1.65
N GLU A 75 1.98 3.79 -2.17
CA GLU A 75 1.04 2.85 -1.55
C GLU A 75 1.64 2.20 -0.30
N THR A 76 2.95 1.98 -0.27
CA THR A 76 3.65 1.52 0.94
C THR A 76 3.53 2.52 2.09
N ILE A 77 3.63 3.83 1.80
CA ILE A 77 3.44 4.88 2.82
C ILE A 77 1.99 4.86 3.31
N ALA A 78 1.01 4.89 2.40
CA ALA A 78 -0.42 4.85 2.73
C ALA A 78 -0.77 3.62 3.59
N PHE A 79 -0.24 2.45 3.23
CA PHE A 79 -0.41 1.22 3.98
C PHE A 79 0.17 1.33 5.41
N ASN A 80 1.42 1.77 5.53
CA ASN A 80 2.11 1.85 6.82
C ASN A 80 1.46 2.87 7.77
N ASP A 81 1.09 4.04 7.26
CA ASP A 81 0.41 5.07 8.04
C ASP A 81 -0.92 4.57 8.57
N ARG A 82 -1.71 3.90 7.72
CA ARG A 82 -3.00 3.34 8.13
C ARG A 82 -2.86 2.22 9.16
N VAL A 83 -1.90 1.31 9.00
CA VAL A 83 -1.60 0.27 10.00
C VAL A 83 -1.20 0.90 11.35
N LYS A 84 -0.42 1.99 11.33
CA LYS A 84 0.00 2.69 12.55
C LYS A 84 -1.18 3.34 13.28
N GLU A 85 -2.04 4.07 12.57
CA GLU A 85 -3.27 4.66 13.15
C GLU A 85 -4.15 3.62 13.84
N CYS A 86 -4.31 2.49 13.18
CA CYS A 86 -5.12 1.38 13.65
C CYS A 86 -4.57 0.71 14.91
N LEU A 87 -3.24 0.58 15.02
CA LEU A 87 -2.59 0.13 16.27
C LEU A 87 -2.87 1.09 17.43
N LEU A 88 -2.90 2.39 17.18
CA LEU A 88 -3.28 3.38 18.20
C LEU A 88 -4.72 3.16 18.66
N GLN A 89 -5.66 2.93 17.75
CA GLN A 89 -7.07 2.66 18.09
C GLN A 89 -7.25 1.41 18.95
N LEU A 90 -6.44 0.37 18.74
CA LEU A 90 -6.42 -0.83 19.58
C LEU A 90 -5.89 -0.57 21.00
N SER A 91 -5.00 0.42 21.17
CA SER A 91 -4.42 0.78 22.47
C SER A 91 -5.27 1.72 23.32
N VAL A 92 -6.11 2.58 22.71
CA VAL A 92 -6.89 3.62 23.41
C VAL A 92 -8.13 3.03 24.13
N GLY A 93 -8.47 1.76 23.90
CA GLY A 93 -9.58 1.07 24.55
C GLY A 93 -9.22 0.27 25.81
N LYS A 94 -8.09 0.54 26.46
CA LYS A 94 -7.69 -0.08 27.73
C LYS A 94 -7.88 0.87 28.91
#